data_AF-W2HTW0-F1
#
_entry.id   AF-W2HTW0-F1
#
_cell.length_a   1.000
_cell.length_b   1.000
_cell.length_c   1.000
_cell.angle_alpha   90.00
_cell.angle_beta   90.00
_cell.angle_gamma   90.00
#
_symmetry.space_group_name_H-M   'P 1'
#
loop_
_entity.id
_entity.type
_entity.pdbx_description
1 polymer ?
#
loop_
_entity_poly.entity_id
_entity_poly.type
_entity_poly.pdbx_seq_one_letter_code
_entity_poly.pdbx_strand_id
1 'polypeptide(L)' 'DIEDGHLDAWKEKKAPLIAQTYYKLPEDATVYDMIKCVRADECNHRDVNHEFANLDQKTGVSPFVHGHH' A
#
# COMPACT_ATOMS: atom_id res chain seq x y z
N ASP A 1 -7.60 -15.40 -6.64
CA ASP A 1 -8.90 -14.87 -6.12
C ASP A 1 -9.58 -13.79 -6.94
N ILE A 2 -9.13 -12.53 -6.93
CA ILE A 2 -9.80 -11.49 -7.75
C ILE A 2 -9.57 -11.76 -9.24
N GLU A 3 -8.34 -12.11 -9.63
CA GLU A 3 -8.00 -12.42 -11.03
C GLU A 3 -8.57 -13.76 -11.50
N ASP A 4 -8.71 -14.74 -10.59
CA ASP A 4 -9.29 -16.06 -10.86
C ASP A 4 -10.84 -16.07 -10.89
N GLY A 5 -11.49 -14.91 -10.81
CA GLY A 5 -12.94 -14.78 -10.96
C GLY A 5 -13.76 -14.99 -9.67
N HIS A 6 -13.12 -15.26 -8.53
CA HIS A 6 -13.83 -15.46 -7.27
C HIS A 6 -14.38 -14.16 -6.66
N LEU A 7 -13.85 -13.01 -7.08
CA LEU A 7 -14.20 -11.68 -6.56
C LEU A 7 -14.39 -10.66 -7.69
N ASP A 8 -15.02 -11.06 -8.81
CA ASP A 8 -15.24 -10.18 -9.96
C ASP A 8 -16.03 -8.92 -9.61
N ALA A 9 -16.93 -8.99 -8.62
CA ALA A 9 -17.64 -7.82 -8.11
C ALA A 9 -16.71 -6.69 -7.65
N TRP A 10 -15.47 -6.99 -7.25
CA TRP A 10 -14.50 -5.97 -6.80
C TRP A 10 -13.76 -5.31 -7.96
N LYS A 11 -13.81 -5.89 -9.16
CA LYS A 11 -13.34 -5.24 -10.39
C LYS A 11 -14.35 -4.23 -10.92
N GLU A 12 -15.62 -4.34 -10.57
CA GLU A 12 -16.66 -3.39 -11.01
C GLU A 12 -17.02 -2.38 -9.92
N LYS A 13 -16.87 -2.76 -8.65
CA LYS A 13 -17.21 -1.89 -7.53
C LYS A 13 -16.24 -0.71 -7.46
N LYS A 14 -16.80 0.49 -7.48
CA LYS A 14 -16.09 1.75 -7.28
C LYS A 14 -15.37 1.77 -5.92
N ALA A 15 -14.13 2.24 -5.89
CA ALA A 15 -13.38 2.42 -4.65
C ALA A 15 -14.10 3.44 -3.73
N PRO A 16 -14.03 3.31 -2.40
CA PRO A 16 -14.55 4.31 -1.48
C PRO A 16 -13.89 5.67 -1.69
N LEU A 17 -14.63 6.77 -1.48
CA LEU A 17 -14.12 8.14 -1.69
C LEU A 17 -12.86 8.43 -0.86
N ILE A 18 -12.79 7.93 0.37
CA ILE A 18 -11.61 8.09 1.22
C ILE A 18 -10.36 7.49 0.57
N ALA A 19 -10.48 6.32 -0.05
CA ALA A 19 -9.38 5.65 -0.72
C ALA A 19 -8.99 6.36 -2.02
N GLN A 20 -9.99 6.84 -2.79
CA GLN A 20 -9.73 7.64 -3.98
C GLN A 20 -8.92 8.89 -3.64
N THR A 21 -9.34 9.64 -2.61
CA THR A 21 -8.63 10.85 -2.18
C THR A 21 -7.24 10.54 -1.63
N TYR A 22 -7.10 9.50 -0.80
CA TYR A 22 -5.83 9.15 -0.16
C TYR A 22 -4.78 8.71 -1.18
N TYR A 23 -5.14 7.78 -2.07
CA TYR A 23 -4.24 7.24 -3.09
C TYR A 23 -4.22 8.08 -4.38
N LYS A 24 -4.99 9.16 -4.44
CA LYS A 24 -5.18 10.01 -5.64
C LYS A 24 -5.63 9.18 -6.86
N LEU A 25 -6.54 8.25 -6.64
CA LEU A 25 -7.08 7.41 -7.71
C LEU A 25 -8.07 8.19 -8.58
N PRO A 26 -8.21 7.83 -9.87
CA PRO A 26 -9.29 8.31 -10.72
C PRO A 26 -10.68 8.08 -10.12
N GLU A 27 -11.66 8.89 -10.50
CA GLU A 27 -13.02 8.73 -9.99
C GLU A 27 -13.59 7.36 -10.36
N ASP A 28 -13.29 6.79 -11.52
CA ASP A 28 -13.76 5.47 -11.95
C ASP A 28 -12.96 4.30 -11.38
N ALA A 29 -11.97 4.56 -10.51
CA ALA A 29 -11.14 3.52 -9.93
C ALA A 29 -11.94 2.51 -9.12
N THR A 30 -11.51 1.26 -9.23
CA THR A 30 -12.22 0.10 -8.69
C THR A 30 -11.63 -0.31 -7.34
N VAL A 31 -12.35 -1.14 -6.59
CA VAL A 31 -11.83 -1.74 -5.35
C VAL A 31 -10.56 -2.55 -5.63
N TYR A 32 -10.45 -3.18 -6.80
CA TYR A 32 -9.23 -3.86 -7.23
C TYR A 32 -8.04 -2.89 -7.39
N ASP A 33 -8.24 -1.71 -7.97
CA ASP A 33 -7.18 -0.69 -8.09
C ASP A 33 -6.72 -0.19 -6.73
N MET A 34 -7.66 0.06 -5.81
CA MET A 34 -7.36 0.39 -4.42
C MET A 34 -6.53 -0.71 -3.75
N ILE A 35 -6.87 -1.98 -3.93
CA ILE A 35 -6.13 -3.11 -3.32
C ILE A 35 -4.69 -3.16 -3.84
N LYS A 36 -4.44 -2.79 -5.10
CA LYS A 36 -3.06 -2.71 -5.62
C LYS A 36 -2.25 -1.64 -4.88
N CYS A 37 -2.84 -0.50 -4.57
CA CYS A 37 -2.18 0.54 -3.77
C CYS A 37 -1.88 0.05 -2.35
N VAL A 38 -2.86 -0.56 -1.67
CA VAL A 38 -2.66 -1.15 -0.34
C VAL A 38 -1.52 -2.18 -0.36
N ARG A 39 -1.48 -3.04 -1.38
CA ARG A 39 -0.39 -4.02 -1.53
C ARG A 39 0.98 -3.36 -1.66
N ALA A 40 1.07 -2.22 -2.34
CA ALA A 40 2.32 -1.47 -2.47
C ALA A 40 2.75 -0.87 -1.11
N ASP A 41 1.81 -0.29 -0.37
CA ASP A 41 2.07 0.23 0.99
C ASP A 41 2.56 -0.87 1.92
N GLU A 42 1.91 -2.03 1.94
CA GLU A 42 2.32 -3.15 2.80
C GLU A 42 3.69 -3.72 2.40
N CYS A 43 4.05 -3.66 1.11
CA CYS A 43 5.39 -4.00 0.65
C CYS A 43 6.42 -3.01 1.22
N ASN A 44 6.13 -1.71 1.16
CA ASN A 44 6.99 -0.68 1.73
C ASN A 44 7.11 -0.82 3.26
N HIS A 45 6.01 -1.08 3.97
CA HIS A 45 6.03 -1.34 5.41
C HIS A 45 6.88 -2.56 5.75
N ARG A 46 6.77 -3.65 4.98
CA ARG A 46 7.61 -4.84 5.16
C ARG A 46 9.08 -4.47 5.06
N ASP A 47 9.46 -3.73 4.02
CA ASP A 47 10.85 -3.38 3.76
C ASP A 47 11.39 -2.43 4.85
N VAL A 48 10.62 -1.40 5.24
CA VAL A 48 10.94 -0.51 6.36
C VAL A 48 11.10 -1.27 7.68
N ASN A 49 10.19 -2.18 8.00
CA ASN A 49 10.24 -2.95 9.24
C ASN A 49 11.40 -3.94 9.26
N HIS A 50 11.73 -4.55 8.12
CA HIS A 50 12.92 -5.40 8.02
C HIS A 50 14.20 -4.59 8.23
N GLU A 51 14.30 -3.38 7.66
CA GLU A 51 15.44 -2.50 7.92
C GLU A 51 15.51 -2.10 9.41
N PHE A 52 14.38 -1.79 10.05
CA PHE A 52 14.35 -1.51 11.48
C PHE A 52 14.77 -2.70 12.34
N ALA A 53 14.42 -3.92 11.96
CA ALA A 53 14.85 -5.12 12.66
C ALA A 53 16.38 -5.34 12.58
N ASN A 54 17.02 -4.85 11.51
CA ASN A 54 18.46 -4.92 11.32
C ASN A 54 19.25 -3.80 12.02
N LEU A 55 18.58 -2.75 12.49
CA LEU A 55 19.24 -1.66 13.22
C LEU A 55 19.65 -2.07 14.64
N ASP A 56 20.70 -1.42 15.13
CA ASP A 56 21.01 -1.45 16.56
C ASP A 56 19.87 -0.80 17.34
N GLN A 57 19.24 -1.55 18.23
CA GLN A 57 18.03 -1.10 18.93
C GLN A 57 18.30 -0.03 20.00
N LYS A 58 19.57 0.25 20.33
CA LYS A 58 19.97 1.24 21.35
C LYS A 58 20.53 2.51 20.72
N THR A 59 21.23 2.40 19.60
CA THR A 59 21.93 3.53 18.97
C THR A 59 21.62 3.71 17.49
N GLY A 60 20.84 2.81 16.89
CA GLY A 60 20.47 2.85 15.48
C GLY A 60 19.59 4.07 15.18
N VAL A 61 19.97 4.81 14.14
CA VAL A 61 19.16 5.92 13.60
C VAL A 61 18.35 5.38 12.44
N SER A 62 17.07 5.76 12.36
CA SER A 62 16.22 5.34 11.24
C SER A 62 16.84 5.72 9.89
N PRO A 63 17.04 4.76 8.97
CA PRO A 63 17.63 5.05 7.66
C PRO A 63 16.68 5.87 6.77
N PHE A 64 15.39 5.97 7.14
CA PHE A 64 14.36 6.67 6.38
C PHE A 64 14.17 8.15 6.79
N VAL A 65 14.91 8.67 7.77
CA VAL A 65 14.72 10.07 8.24
C VAL A 65 15.19 11.10 7.21
N HIS A 66 16.13 10.75 6.32
CA HIS A 66 16.74 11.68 5.36
C HIS A 66 16.51 11.31 3.88
N GLY A 67 15.69 10.28 3.61
CA GLY A 67 15.53 9.72 2.26
C GLY A 67 14.07 9.49 1.89
N HIS A 68 13.31 10.56 1.73
CA HIS A 68 12.09 10.57 0.91
C HIS A 68 12.29 11.62 -0.19
N HIS A 69 12.90 11.19 -1.30
CA HIS A 69 12.94 11.93 -2.55
C HIS A 69 12.27 11.11 -3.64
#